data_AF-A0A924HNE1-F1
#
_entry.id   AF-A0A924HNE1-F1
#
_cell.length_a   1.000
_cell.length_b   1.000
_cell.length_c   1.000
_cell.angle_alpha   90.00
_cell.angle_beta   90.00
_cell.angle_gamma   90.00
#
_symmetry.space_group_name_H-M   'P 1'
#
loop_
_entity.id
_entity.type
_entity.pdbx_description
1 polymer ?
#
loop_
_entity_poly.entity_id
_entity_poly.type
_entity_poly.pdbx_seq_one_letter_code
_entity_poly.pdbx_strand_id
1 'polypeptide(L)'
;MSVLKKFISQTAIYGISTVLSRLFNFILTPIYTKVYAKGVYGVFTNMYANASLINAVLAFGMESTYFRYLNKHENKKQEVYNNSFFCIAFIATLFLITGLIFSSSIASYLSANASEIPDYKQYVSFFLWILFVDAICVIPFAKLRADERAMKYSMAKFLNIGCFVGFNLIFIFVIPAILKNNWIGADWLSSWYRHQWIGYVFFSNLIASLVTFVF
;
A
#
# COMPACT_ATOMS: atom_id res chain seq x y z
N MET A 1 6.20 -25.31 -23.95
CA MET A 1 6.82 -25.69 -22.65
C MET A 1 5.95 -26.77 -22.01
N SER A 2 6.54 -27.81 -21.41
CA SER A 2 5.80 -28.79 -20.60
C SER A 2 5.00 -28.09 -19.49
N VAL A 3 3.80 -28.59 -19.18
CA VAL A 3 2.94 -28.09 -18.09
C VAL A 3 3.72 -28.00 -16.77
N LEU A 4 4.59 -28.98 -16.50
CA LEU A 4 5.47 -29.00 -15.33
C LEU A 4 6.46 -27.82 -15.34
N LYS A 5 7.06 -27.52 -16.49
CA LYS A 5 8.00 -26.40 -16.65
C LYS A 5 7.30 -25.05 -16.49
N LYS A 6 6.06 -24.93 -16.97
CA LYS A 6 5.23 -23.72 -16.80
C LYS A 6 4.84 -23.52 -15.33
N PHE A 7 4.44 -24.58 -14.65
CA PHE A 7 4.09 -24.56 -13.22
C PHE A 7 5.26 -24.19 -12.32
N ILE A 8 6.44 -24.79 -12.54
CA ILE A 8 7.66 -24.48 -11.79
C ILE A 8 8.07 -23.03 -12.02
N SER A 9 8.03 -22.56 -13.27
CA SER A 9 8.38 -21.17 -13.61
C SER A 9 7.45 -20.16 -12.93
N GLN A 10 6.13 -20.35 -13.02
CA GLN A 10 5.16 -19.46 -12.36
C GLN A 10 5.32 -19.50 -10.83
N THR A 11 5.46 -20.69 -10.24
CA THR A 11 5.66 -20.84 -8.78
C THR A 11 6.93 -20.15 -8.32
N ALA A 12 8.04 -20.27 -9.06
CA ALA A 12 9.28 -19.59 -8.74
C ALA A 12 9.11 -18.06 -8.80
N ILE A 13 8.48 -17.53 -9.85
CA ILE A 13 8.28 -16.08 -10.02
C ILE A 13 7.40 -15.52 -8.88
N TYR A 14 6.23 -16.12 -8.64
CA TYR A 14 5.33 -15.68 -7.57
C TYR A 14 5.93 -15.87 -6.18
N GLY A 15 6.62 -17.00 -5.95
CA GLY A 15 7.28 -17.33 -4.70
C GLY A 15 8.42 -16.38 -4.37
N ILE A 16 9.35 -16.17 -5.31
CA ILE A 16 10.48 -15.23 -5.16
C ILE A 16 9.96 -13.81 -4.91
N SER A 17 8.96 -13.36 -5.66
CA SER A 17 8.35 -12.05 -5.46
C SER A 17 7.75 -11.89 -4.06
N THR A 18 7.18 -12.94 -3.49
CA THR A 18 6.58 -12.95 -2.15
C THR A 18 7.64 -13.04 -1.05
N VAL A 19 8.73 -13.78 -1.29
CA VAL A 19 9.82 -13.89 -0.31
C VAL A 19 10.60 -12.58 -0.25
N LEU A 20 10.96 -12.01 -1.40
CA LEU A 20 11.66 -10.72 -1.46
C LEU A 20 10.84 -9.60 -0.80
N SER A 21 9.53 -9.58 -1.02
CA SER A 21 8.66 -8.58 -0.39
C SER A 21 8.70 -8.63 1.13
N ARG A 22 8.71 -9.83 1.70
CA ARG A 22 8.83 -10.05 3.15
C ARG A 22 10.23 -9.71 3.66
N LEU A 23 11.28 -10.07 2.92
CA LEU A 23 12.66 -9.76 3.27
C LEU A 23 12.90 -8.25 3.37
N PHE A 24 12.40 -7.46 2.41
CA PHE A 24 12.53 -6.00 2.47
C PHE A 24 11.83 -5.40 3.70
N ASN A 25 10.62 -5.84 4.02
CA ASN A 25 9.92 -5.42 5.25
C ASN A 25 10.66 -5.84 6.53
N PHE A 26 11.25 -7.04 6.52
CA PHE A 26 12.06 -7.52 7.63
C PHE A 26 13.30 -6.64 7.85
N ILE A 27 13.98 -6.21 6.79
CA ILE A 27 15.17 -5.33 6.86
C ILE A 27 14.80 -3.90 7.30
N LEU A 28 13.60 -3.40 6.94
CA LEU A 28 13.13 -2.08 7.38
C LEU A 28 12.82 -2.03 8.88
N THR A 29 12.41 -3.15 9.47
CA THR A 29 12.05 -3.23 10.90
C THR A 29 13.18 -2.76 11.84
N PRO A 30 14.43 -3.27 11.77
CA PRO A 30 15.52 -2.79 12.61
C PRO A 30 15.97 -1.35 12.27
N ILE A 31 15.67 -0.84 11.07
CA ILE A 31 15.92 0.56 10.72
C ILE A 31 14.91 1.44 11.46
N TYR A 32 13.62 1.12 11.36
CA TYR A 32 12.57 1.89 12.02
C TYR A 32 12.73 1.91 13.54
N THR A 33 13.06 0.78 14.16
CA THR A 33 13.21 0.73 15.63
C THR A 33 14.46 1.44 16.16
N LYS A 34 15.45 1.71 15.31
CA LYS A 34 16.62 2.55 15.65
C LYS A 34 16.36 4.04 15.44
N VAL A 35 15.59 4.39 14.42
CA VAL A 35 15.35 5.78 14.01
C VAL A 35 14.19 6.41 14.77
N TYR A 36 13.11 5.66 15.00
CA TYR A 36 11.90 6.16 15.64
C TYR A 36 11.83 5.76 17.11
N ALA A 37 11.34 6.68 17.95
CA ALA A 37 11.05 6.39 19.34
C ALA A 37 9.97 5.28 19.48
N LYS A 38 10.03 4.50 20.56
CA LYS A 38 9.12 3.36 20.80
C LYS A 38 7.64 3.73 20.69
N GLY A 39 7.25 4.90 21.22
CA GLY A 39 5.87 5.39 21.13
C GLY A 39 5.42 5.62 19.68
N VAL A 40 6.25 6.29 18.88
CA VAL A 40 6.00 6.58 17.46
C VAL A 40 5.94 5.28 16.63
N TYR A 41 6.85 4.34 16.90
CA TYR A 41 6.81 3.03 16.26
C TYR A 41 5.54 2.23 16.63
N GLY A 42 5.03 2.40 17.85
CA GLY A 42 3.74 1.86 18.27
C GLY A 42 2.56 2.41 17.46
N VAL A 43 2.58 3.69 17.08
CA VAL A 43 1.58 4.28 16.18
C VAL A 43 1.64 3.62 14.81
N PHE A 44 2.84 3.46 14.26
CA PHE A 44 3.06 2.76 12.98
C PHE A 44 2.45 1.36 13.00
N THR A 45 2.78 0.53 14.00
CA THR A 45 2.27 -0.85 14.05
C THR A 45 0.76 -0.91 14.25
N ASN A 46 0.20 -0.03 15.10
CA ASN A 46 -1.24 0.02 15.35
C ASN A 46 -2.02 0.44 14.09
N MET A 47 -1.55 1.47 13.38
CA MET A 47 -2.20 1.93 12.15
C MET A 47 -2.19 0.85 11.05
N TYR A 48 -1.06 0.19 10.83
CA TYR A 48 -0.98 -0.91 9.85
C TYR A 48 -1.81 -2.13 10.25
N ALA A 49 -1.92 -2.44 11.54
CA ALA A 49 -2.80 -3.50 12.04
C ALA A 49 -4.27 -3.19 11.72
N ASN A 50 -4.75 -1.99 12.05
CA ASN A 50 -6.11 -1.55 11.73
C ASN A 50 -6.36 -1.52 10.21
N ALA A 51 -5.40 -1.00 9.44
CA ALA A 51 -5.48 -0.99 7.99
C ALA A 51 -5.62 -2.40 7.40
N SER A 52 -4.89 -3.39 7.92
CA SER A 52 -4.99 -4.78 7.46
C SER A 52 -6.39 -5.37 7.65
N LEU A 53 -7.03 -5.06 8.79
CA LEU A 53 -8.40 -5.49 9.08
C LEU A 53 -9.40 -4.80 8.16
N ILE A 54 -9.29 -3.48 7.99
CA ILE A 54 -10.19 -2.71 7.13
C ILE A 54 -10.05 -3.16 5.67
N ASN A 55 -8.82 -3.40 5.20
CA ASN A 55 -8.58 -3.86 3.84
C ASN A 55 -9.23 -5.23 3.57
N ALA A 56 -9.16 -6.15 4.53
CA ALA A 56 -9.83 -7.44 4.42
C ALA A 56 -11.36 -7.30 4.29
N VAL A 57 -11.95 -6.36 5.04
CA VAL A 57 -13.38 -6.04 4.95
C VAL A 57 -13.72 -5.36 3.62
N LEU A 58 -12.93 -4.38 3.18
CA LEU A 58 -13.14 -3.66 1.91
C LEU A 58 -13.03 -4.56 0.68
N ALA A 59 -12.10 -5.51 0.70
CA ALA A 59 -11.99 -6.50 -0.37
C ALA A 59 -13.23 -7.42 -0.43
N PHE A 60 -13.92 -7.63 0.69
CA PHE A 60 -15.17 -8.40 0.84
C PHE A 60 -15.22 -9.72 0.03
N GLY A 61 -14.08 -10.42 -0.11
CA GLY A 61 -14.01 -11.65 -0.92
C GLY A 61 -14.34 -11.47 -2.41
N MET A 62 -14.28 -10.24 -2.94
CA MET A 62 -14.57 -9.91 -4.33
C MET A 62 -13.65 -10.64 -5.31
N GLU A 63 -12.41 -10.89 -4.90
CA GLU A 63 -11.46 -11.69 -5.68
C GLU A 63 -12.00 -13.11 -5.98
N SER A 64 -12.40 -13.84 -4.94
CA SER A 64 -12.96 -15.19 -5.08
C SER A 64 -14.27 -15.18 -5.85
N THR A 65 -15.10 -14.17 -5.61
CA THR A 65 -16.36 -13.96 -6.34
C THR A 65 -16.11 -13.74 -7.82
N TYR A 66 -15.14 -12.88 -8.17
CA TYR A 66 -14.75 -12.62 -9.55
C TYR A 66 -14.34 -13.90 -10.27
N PHE A 67 -13.46 -14.72 -9.69
CA PHE A 67 -13.07 -16.00 -10.30
C PHE A 67 -14.24 -16.96 -10.49
N ARG A 68 -15.13 -17.06 -9.50
CA ARG A 68 -16.32 -17.91 -9.58
C ARG A 68 -17.21 -17.53 -10.76
N TYR A 69 -17.49 -16.24 -10.93
CA TYR A 69 -18.36 -15.76 -12.01
C TYR A 69 -17.66 -15.74 -13.37
N LEU A 70 -16.33 -15.53 -13.40
CA LEU A 70 -15.53 -15.64 -14.62
C LEU A 70 -15.62 -17.05 -15.23
N ASN A 71 -15.53 -18.09 -14.39
CA ASN A 71 -15.62 -19.49 -14.83
C ASN A 71 -17.06 -19.91 -15.16
N LYS A 72 -18.07 -19.35 -14.46
CA LYS A 72 -19.48 -19.66 -14.71
C LYS A 72 -20.04 -19.02 -15.99
N HIS A 73 -19.50 -17.87 -16.39
CA HIS A 73 -19.98 -17.09 -17.53
C HIS A 73 -18.84 -16.79 -18.51
N GLU A 74 -18.28 -17.82 -19.13
CA GLU A 74 -17.13 -17.71 -20.04
C GLU A 74 -17.37 -16.75 -21.22
N ASN A 75 -18.60 -16.63 -21.70
CA ASN A 75 -18.97 -15.75 -22.81
C ASN A 75 -19.14 -14.28 -22.41
N LYS A 76 -19.06 -13.95 -21.10
CA LYS A 76 -19.34 -12.62 -20.55
C LYS A 76 -18.22 -12.09 -19.64
N LYS A 77 -16.98 -12.52 -19.87
CA LYS A 77 -15.82 -12.15 -19.03
C LYS A 77 -15.65 -10.65 -18.82
N GLN A 78 -15.89 -9.84 -19.86
CA GLN A 78 -15.78 -8.38 -19.76
C GLN A 78 -16.90 -7.76 -18.91
N GLU A 79 -18.13 -8.30 -18.99
CA GLU A 79 -19.26 -7.86 -18.18
C GLU A 79 -19.03 -8.19 -16.70
N VAL A 80 -18.53 -9.41 -16.41
CA VAL A 80 -18.12 -9.82 -15.05
C VAL A 80 -17.04 -8.89 -14.51
N TYR A 81 -16.02 -8.57 -15.31
CA TYR A 81 -14.97 -7.63 -14.91
C TYR A 81 -15.54 -6.24 -14.60
N ASN A 82 -16.31 -5.66 -15.51
CA ASN A 82 -16.89 -4.32 -15.33
C ASN A 82 -17.76 -4.27 -14.08
N ASN A 83 -18.68 -5.23 -13.90
CA ASN A 83 -19.56 -5.27 -12.74
C ASN A 83 -18.78 -5.44 -11.42
N SER A 84 -17.77 -6.31 -11.40
CA SER A 84 -16.94 -6.51 -10.21
C SER A 84 -16.14 -5.25 -9.87
N PHE A 85 -15.56 -4.61 -10.89
CA PHE A 85 -14.79 -3.39 -10.76
C PHE A 85 -15.65 -2.22 -10.28
N PHE A 86 -16.83 -2.02 -10.88
CA PHE A 86 -17.75 -0.95 -10.45
C PHE A 86 -18.24 -1.16 -9.02
N CYS A 87 -18.54 -2.41 -8.63
CA CYS A 87 -18.96 -2.72 -7.27
C CYS A 87 -17.88 -2.35 -6.24
N ILE A 88 -16.63 -2.81 -6.46
CA ILE A 88 -15.54 -2.51 -5.51
C ILE A 88 -15.17 -1.03 -5.54
N ALA A 89 -15.18 -0.38 -6.71
CA ALA A 89 -14.89 1.04 -6.84
C ALA A 89 -15.94 1.89 -6.13
N PHE A 90 -17.23 1.52 -6.23
CA PHE A 90 -18.31 2.21 -5.53
C PHE A 90 -18.16 2.09 -4.01
N ILE A 91 -17.95 0.87 -3.49
CA ILE A 91 -17.75 0.63 -2.06
C ILE A 91 -16.50 1.37 -1.55
N ALA A 92 -15.39 1.27 -2.27
CA ALA A 92 -14.14 1.95 -1.91
C ALA A 92 -14.31 3.47 -1.93
N THR A 93 -15.01 4.03 -2.92
CA THR A 93 -15.29 5.48 -2.99
C THR A 93 -16.16 5.93 -1.83
N LEU A 94 -17.21 5.18 -1.51
CA LEU A 94 -18.07 5.48 -0.36
C LEU A 94 -17.27 5.44 0.94
N PHE A 95 -16.41 4.42 1.11
CA PHE A 95 -15.48 4.33 2.24
C PHE A 95 -14.53 5.52 2.29
N LEU A 96 -13.95 5.93 1.17
CA LEU A 96 -13.03 7.07 1.10
C LEU A 96 -13.73 8.37 1.50
N ILE A 97 -14.88 8.68 0.91
CA ILE A 97 -15.64 9.91 1.19
C ILE A 97 -16.05 9.95 2.66
N THR A 98 -16.66 8.87 3.16
CA THR A 98 -17.08 8.80 4.58
C THR A 98 -15.87 8.90 5.52
N GLY A 99 -14.80 8.16 5.25
CA GLY A 99 -13.56 8.23 6.02
C GLY A 99 -12.95 9.62 6.05
N LEU A 100 -12.93 10.35 4.93
CA LEU A 100 -12.39 11.71 4.87
C LEU A 100 -13.24 12.70 5.67
N ILE A 101 -14.57 12.59 5.60
CA ILE A 101 -15.51 13.41 6.40
C ILE A 101 -15.26 13.17 7.91
N PHE A 102 -15.11 11.91 8.32
CA PHE A 102 -14.87 11.54 9.72
C PHE A 102 -13.39 11.51 10.12
N SER A 103 -12.48 11.95 9.24
CA SER A 103 -11.03 11.84 9.47
C SER A 103 -10.57 12.53 10.75
N SER A 104 -11.15 13.69 11.06
CA SER A 104 -10.86 14.43 12.31
C SER A 104 -11.32 13.66 13.55
N SER A 105 -12.49 13.02 13.50
CA SER A 105 -13.03 12.23 14.61
C SER A 105 -12.22 10.94 14.82
N ILE A 106 -11.83 10.26 13.73
CA ILE A 106 -10.96 9.09 13.77
C ILE A 106 -9.59 9.48 14.36
N ALA A 107 -9.03 10.61 13.93
CA ALA A 107 -7.77 11.12 14.45
C ALA A 107 -7.85 11.39 15.96
N SER A 108 -8.93 12.02 16.45
CA SER A 108 -9.12 12.26 17.88
C SER A 108 -9.27 10.98 18.71
N TYR A 109 -9.83 9.92 18.14
CA TYR A 109 -9.96 8.63 18.81
C TYR A 109 -8.62 7.89 18.90
N LEU A 110 -7.76 8.06 17.89
CA LEU A 110 -6.49 7.36 17.79
C LEU A 110 -5.32 8.11 18.45
N SER A 111 -5.40 9.44 18.54
CA SER A 111 -4.40 10.27 19.21
C SER A 111 -4.51 10.15 20.72
N ALA A 112 -3.38 9.99 21.41
CA ALA A 112 -3.36 10.00 22.87
C ALA A 112 -3.47 11.43 23.44
N ASN A 113 -3.00 12.43 22.69
CA ASN A 113 -2.93 13.83 23.12
C ASN A 113 -3.52 14.78 22.05
N ALA A 114 -4.11 15.88 22.50
CA ALA A 114 -4.70 16.89 21.61
C ALA A 114 -3.68 17.55 20.66
N SER A 115 -2.41 17.61 21.05
CA SER A 115 -1.30 18.16 20.24
C SER A 115 -0.96 17.29 19.04
N GLU A 116 -1.28 15.99 19.06
CA GLU A 116 -0.94 15.04 17.99
C GLU A 116 -2.05 14.91 16.95
N ILE A 117 -3.26 15.41 17.24
CA ILE A 117 -4.44 15.34 16.36
C ILE A 117 -4.14 15.79 14.91
N PRO A 118 -3.42 16.90 14.65
CA PRO A 118 -3.14 17.33 13.29
C PRO A 118 -2.32 16.31 12.48
N ASP A 119 -1.32 15.71 13.11
CA ASP A 119 -0.46 14.69 12.48
C ASP A 119 -1.24 13.39 12.28
N TYR A 120 -2.02 12.97 13.29
CA TYR A 120 -2.90 11.80 13.18
C TYR A 120 -3.95 11.95 12.08
N LYS A 121 -4.51 13.14 11.88
CA LYS A 121 -5.42 13.41 10.77
C LYS A 121 -4.76 13.20 9.42
N GLN A 122 -3.50 13.62 9.27
CA GLN A 122 -2.72 13.34 8.05
C GLN A 122 -2.46 11.84 7.89
N TYR A 123 -2.12 11.13 8.96
CA TYR A 123 -1.91 9.68 8.90
C TYR A 123 -3.18 8.95 8.47
N VAL A 124 -4.32 9.27 9.10
CA VAL A 124 -5.63 8.73 8.74
C VAL A 124 -5.94 9.00 7.26
N SER A 125 -5.72 10.24 6.79
CA SER A 125 -5.92 10.59 5.38
C SER A 125 -5.07 9.72 4.44
N PHE A 126 -3.78 9.54 4.74
CA PHE A 126 -2.91 8.67 3.95
C PHE A 126 -3.41 7.22 3.94
N PHE A 127 -3.81 6.67 5.09
CA PHE A 127 -4.35 5.32 5.18
C PHE A 127 -5.66 5.14 4.41
N LEU A 128 -6.57 6.12 4.48
CA LEU A 128 -7.81 6.08 3.71
C LEU A 128 -7.54 6.00 2.21
N TRP A 129 -6.59 6.80 1.72
CA TRP A 129 -6.17 6.75 0.32
C TRP A 129 -5.46 5.45 -0.05
N ILE A 130 -4.56 4.93 0.81
CA ILE A 130 -3.91 3.62 0.59
C ILE A 130 -4.96 2.53 0.46
N LEU A 131 -5.89 2.44 1.41
CA LEU A 131 -6.93 1.43 1.44
C LEU A 131 -7.87 1.54 0.23
N PHE A 132 -8.19 2.77 -0.19
CA PHE A 132 -8.97 3.02 -1.40
C PHE A 132 -8.27 2.48 -2.66
N VAL A 133 -6.99 2.83 -2.85
CA VAL A 133 -6.23 2.39 -4.03
C VAL A 133 -6.03 0.87 -4.00
N ASP A 134 -5.69 0.30 -2.84
CA ASP A 134 -5.52 -1.14 -2.67
C ASP A 134 -6.81 -1.90 -2.98
N ALA A 135 -7.98 -1.41 -2.52
CA ALA A 135 -9.28 -2.01 -2.80
C ALA A 135 -9.60 -1.99 -4.30
N ILE A 136 -9.37 -0.88 -4.99
CA ILE A 136 -9.60 -0.77 -6.43
C ILE A 136 -8.69 -1.73 -7.21
N CYS A 137 -7.45 -1.91 -6.75
CA CYS A 137 -6.47 -2.80 -7.40
C CYS A 137 -6.80 -4.30 -7.27
N VAL A 138 -7.71 -4.70 -6.38
CA VAL A 138 -8.07 -6.12 -6.19
C VAL A 138 -8.57 -6.76 -7.49
N ILE A 139 -9.45 -6.09 -8.23
CA ILE A 139 -10.05 -6.65 -9.45
C ILE A 139 -9.08 -6.66 -10.65
N PRO A 140 -8.35 -5.58 -10.96
CA PRO A 140 -7.27 -5.60 -11.97
C PRO A 140 -6.23 -6.70 -11.71
N PHE A 141 -5.81 -6.89 -10.47
CA PHE A 141 -4.86 -7.97 -10.12
C PHE A 141 -5.48 -9.36 -10.20
N ALA A 142 -6.77 -9.50 -9.85
CA ALA A 142 -7.49 -10.75 -10.09
C ALA A 142 -7.56 -11.08 -11.58
N LYS A 143 -7.81 -10.09 -12.44
CA LYS A 143 -7.79 -10.23 -13.90
C LYS A 143 -6.41 -10.65 -14.42
N LEU A 144 -5.33 -10.00 -13.98
CA LEU A 144 -3.97 -10.37 -14.39
C LEU A 144 -3.64 -11.85 -14.06
N ARG A 145 -4.13 -12.34 -12.92
CA ARG A 145 -3.96 -13.74 -12.53
C ARG A 145 -4.86 -14.68 -13.33
N ALA A 146 -6.11 -14.29 -13.60
CA ALA A 146 -7.03 -15.05 -14.46
C ALA A 146 -6.47 -15.21 -15.88
N ASP A 147 -5.83 -14.17 -16.42
CA ASP A 147 -5.20 -14.17 -17.73
C ASP A 147 -3.81 -14.84 -17.75
N GLU A 148 -3.39 -15.48 -16.64
CA GLU A 148 -2.08 -16.10 -16.43
C GLU A 148 -0.87 -15.16 -16.67
N ARG A 149 -1.07 -13.84 -16.56
CA ARG A 149 -0.04 -12.80 -16.77
C ARG A 149 0.82 -12.59 -15.52
N ALA A 150 1.43 -13.67 -15.05
CA ALA A 150 2.22 -13.74 -13.82
C ALA A 150 3.33 -12.68 -13.73
N MET A 151 4.04 -12.43 -14.85
CA MET A 151 5.13 -11.46 -14.91
C MET A 151 4.63 -10.04 -14.63
N LYS A 152 3.49 -9.62 -15.20
CA LYS A 152 2.94 -8.28 -14.97
C LYS A 152 2.51 -8.09 -13.52
N TYR A 153 1.83 -9.08 -12.95
CA TYR A 153 1.44 -9.07 -11.53
C TYR A 153 2.66 -8.98 -10.61
N SER A 154 3.67 -9.81 -10.86
CA SER A 154 4.89 -9.82 -10.05
C SER A 154 5.68 -8.53 -10.18
N MET A 155 5.81 -7.96 -11.39
CA MET A 155 6.45 -6.67 -11.60
C MET A 155 5.72 -5.54 -10.86
N ALA A 156 4.39 -5.50 -10.93
CA ALA A 156 3.60 -4.50 -10.21
C ALA A 156 3.83 -4.59 -8.69
N LYS A 157 3.77 -5.81 -8.12
CA LYS A 157 4.05 -6.01 -6.69
C LYS A 157 5.50 -5.67 -6.33
N PHE A 158 6.47 -6.07 -7.14
CA PHE A 158 7.87 -5.77 -6.89
C PHE A 158 8.17 -4.26 -6.95
N LEU A 159 7.57 -3.56 -7.92
CA LEU A 159 7.66 -2.10 -8.03
C LEU A 159 7.01 -1.40 -6.84
N ASN A 160 5.85 -1.86 -6.37
CA ASN A 160 5.23 -1.34 -5.15
C ASN A 160 6.21 -1.37 -3.97
N ILE A 161 6.83 -2.53 -3.72
CA ILE A 161 7.78 -2.70 -2.61
C ILE A 161 9.04 -1.87 -2.84
N GLY A 162 9.58 -1.87 -4.06
CA GLY A 162 10.75 -1.09 -4.42
C GLY A 162 10.53 0.40 -4.20
N CYS A 163 9.37 0.93 -4.60
CA CYS A 163 8.96 2.30 -4.32
C CYS A 163 8.81 2.52 -2.81
N PHE A 164 8.07 1.66 -2.11
CA PHE A 164 7.84 1.80 -0.67
C PHE A 164 9.14 1.85 0.14
N VAL A 165 10.04 0.90 -0.10
CA VAL A 165 11.35 0.79 0.55
C VAL A 165 12.25 1.94 0.13
N GLY A 166 12.31 2.23 -1.17
CA GLY A 166 13.15 3.29 -1.74
C GLY A 166 12.79 4.66 -1.17
N PHE A 167 11.51 5.02 -1.20
CA PHE A 167 11.05 6.29 -0.61
C PHE A 167 11.30 6.34 0.91
N ASN A 168 11.05 5.24 1.64
CA ASN A 168 11.38 5.20 3.07
C ASN A 168 12.86 5.47 3.35
N LEU A 169 13.77 4.82 2.63
CA LEU A 169 15.21 5.04 2.80
C LEU A 169 15.61 6.45 2.40
N ILE A 170 14.97 7.04 1.38
CA ILE A 170 15.18 8.44 1.00
C ILE A 170 14.80 9.38 2.15
N PHE A 171 13.60 9.21 2.72
CA PHE A 171 13.14 10.05 3.82
C PHE A 171 13.94 9.85 5.11
N ILE A 172 14.43 8.65 5.39
CA ILE A 172 15.14 8.32 6.64
C ILE A 172 16.63 8.70 6.57
N PHE A 173 17.30 8.46 5.45
CA PHE A 173 18.76 8.62 5.35
C PHE A 173 19.20 9.69 4.37
N VAL A 174 18.60 9.74 3.18
CA VAL A 174 19.09 10.62 2.09
C VAL A 174 18.79 12.09 2.39
N ILE A 175 17.56 12.42 2.81
CA ILE A 175 17.19 13.80 3.12
C ILE A 175 18.01 14.35 4.30
N PRO A 176 18.15 13.66 5.44
CA PRO A 176 19.04 14.12 6.50
C PRO A 176 20.50 14.28 6.08
N ALA A 177 21.01 13.42 5.19
CA ALA A 177 22.37 13.54 4.66
C ALA A 177 22.55 14.77 3.75
N ILE A 178 21.56 15.07 2.90
CA ILE A 178 21.53 16.28 2.05
C ILE A 178 21.54 17.54 2.91
N LEU A 179 20.72 17.56 3.97
CA LEU A 179 20.65 18.68 4.92
C LEU A 179 21.95 18.86 5.71
N LYS A 180 22.60 17.76 6.12
CA LYS A 180 23.86 17.81 6.87
C LYS A 180 25.04 18.29 6.01
N ASN A 181 25.07 17.91 4.74
CA ASN A 181 26.18 18.22 3.83
C ASN A 181 25.93 19.45 2.96
N ASN A 182 24.82 20.16 3.13
CA ASN A 182 24.39 21.31 2.31
C ASN A 182 24.45 21.02 0.80
N TRP A 183 23.97 19.87 0.37
CA TRP A 183 23.90 19.54 -1.06
C TRP A 183 22.81 20.35 -1.78
N ILE A 184 22.82 20.32 -3.12
CA ILE A 184 21.84 21.03 -3.96
C ILE A 184 20.41 20.67 -3.52
N GLY A 185 19.62 21.68 -3.18
CA GLY A 185 18.22 21.52 -2.72
C GLY A 185 18.03 21.46 -1.20
N ALA A 186 19.10 21.57 -0.40
CA ALA A 186 19.02 21.57 1.06
C ALA A 186 18.11 22.68 1.62
N ASP A 187 18.17 23.90 1.07
CA ASP A 187 17.34 25.03 1.52
C ASP A 187 15.85 24.80 1.28
N TRP A 188 15.51 24.13 0.18
CA TRP A 188 14.12 23.78 -0.11
C TRP A 188 13.64 22.62 0.78
N LEU A 189 14.48 21.60 0.97
CA LEU A 189 14.17 20.45 1.84
C LEU A 189 14.02 20.87 3.31
N SER A 190 14.84 21.79 3.81
CA SER A 190 14.80 22.24 5.20
C SER A 190 13.50 22.96 5.55
N SER A 191 12.84 23.58 4.56
CA SER A 191 11.59 24.33 4.77
C SER A 191 10.39 23.45 5.12
N TRP A 192 10.37 22.17 4.72
CA TRP A 192 9.20 21.30 4.91
C TRP A 192 9.52 19.94 5.54
N TYR A 193 10.79 19.53 5.54
CA TYR A 193 11.21 18.27 6.11
C TYR A 193 11.25 18.31 7.64
N ARG A 194 10.46 17.45 8.29
CA ARG A 194 10.43 17.28 9.75
C ARG A 194 11.25 16.07 10.14
N HIS A 195 12.33 16.27 10.89
CA HIS A 195 13.19 15.17 11.30
C HIS A 195 12.41 14.09 12.07
N GLN A 196 12.59 12.82 11.71
CA GLN A 196 11.97 11.64 12.37
C GLN A 196 10.43 11.64 12.41
N TRP A 197 9.76 12.33 11.49
CA TRP A 197 8.31 12.23 11.36
C TRP A 197 7.89 10.92 10.68
N ILE A 198 7.02 10.15 11.33
CA ILE A 198 6.56 8.83 10.83
C ILE A 198 5.62 8.94 9.63
N GLY A 199 5.00 10.10 9.42
CA GLY A 199 4.10 10.35 8.29
C GLY A 199 4.73 10.09 6.93
N TYR A 200 6.05 10.24 6.80
CA TYR A 200 6.77 9.90 5.57
C TYR A 200 6.70 8.42 5.21
N VAL A 201 6.60 7.52 6.20
CA VAL A 201 6.44 6.09 5.96
C VAL A 201 5.08 5.81 5.32
N PHE A 202 4.03 6.43 5.86
CA PHE A 202 2.67 6.30 5.31
C PHE A 202 2.55 6.96 3.93
N PHE A 203 3.16 8.13 3.75
CA PHE A 203 3.22 8.81 2.46
C PHE A 203 3.97 7.98 1.41
N SER A 204 5.09 7.34 1.78
CA SER A 204 5.82 6.40 0.91
C SER A 204 4.95 5.23 0.49
N ASN A 205 4.12 4.70 1.40
CA ASN A 205 3.18 3.63 1.08
C ASN A 205 2.08 4.10 0.14
N LEU A 206 1.56 5.31 0.34
CA LEU A 206 0.59 5.91 -0.56
C LEU A 206 1.14 6.03 -1.99
N ILE A 207 2.36 6.57 -2.14
CA ILE A 207 3.02 6.65 -3.46
C ILE A 207 3.19 5.26 -4.05
N ALA A 208 3.65 4.29 -3.27
CA ALA A 208 3.82 2.91 -3.73
C ALA A 208 2.50 2.31 -4.23
N SER A 209 1.41 2.47 -3.48
CA SER A 209 0.08 1.98 -3.87
C SER A 209 -0.40 2.66 -5.16
N LEU A 210 -0.24 3.98 -5.28
CA LEU A 210 -0.57 4.73 -6.50
C LEU A 210 0.24 4.28 -7.74
N VAL A 211 1.54 4.03 -7.58
CA VAL A 211 2.38 3.50 -8.67
C VAL A 211 1.88 2.13 -9.13
N THR A 212 1.35 1.33 -8.21
CA THR A 212 0.85 -0.02 -8.54
C THR A 212 -0.44 0.02 -9.33
N PHE A 213 -1.27 1.05 -9.12
CA PHE A 213 -2.51 1.26 -9.85
C PHE A 213 -2.31 1.52 -11.36
N VAL A 214 -1.11 1.95 -11.76
CA VAL A 214 -0.77 2.22 -13.17
C VAL A 214 -0.57 0.93 -14.00
N PHE A 215 -0.42 -0.22 -13.35
CA PHE A 215 -0.15 -1.53 -13.99
C PHE A 215 -1.40 -2.40 -14.18
#